data_AF-A0A920UPZ3-F1
#
_entry.id   AF-A0A920UPZ3-F1
#
_cell.length_a   1.000
_cell.length_b   1.000
_cell.length_c   1.000
_cell.angle_alpha   90.00
_cell.angle_beta   90.00
_cell.angle_gamma   90.00
#
_symmetry.space_group_name_H-M   'P 1'
#
loop_
_entity.id
_entity.type
_entity.pdbx_description
1 polymer ?
#
loop_
_entity_poly.entity_id
_entity_poly.type
_entity_poly.pdbx_seq_one_letter_code
_entity_poly.pdbx_strand_id
1 'polypeptide(L)'
;MKDEDGAPTETPEELFTRVANAIAKGESTLEDQTFWSSEFYNMLTSLDFLPNSPTLVNAGTDGKGCLSACFVVSPEDTMDSIMNVAYDAAMIEKWGGGIGFGLSKLRPKNDPFQQLMDKHADQYQ
;
A
#
# COMPACT_ATOMS: atom_id res chain seq x y z
N MET A 1 14.79 -5.44 -10.63
CA MET A 1 15.31 -6.07 -9.41
C MET A 1 16.79 -5.75 -9.36
N LYS A 2 17.33 -5.64 -8.15
CA LYS A 2 18.73 -5.31 -7.93
C LYS A 2 19.31 -6.23 -6.86
N ASP A 3 20.60 -6.49 -6.94
CA ASP A 3 21.35 -7.21 -5.91
C ASP A 3 21.75 -6.28 -4.74
N GLU A 4 22.53 -6.81 -3.80
CA GLU A 4 23.03 -6.09 -2.62
C GLU A 4 23.97 -4.94 -2.99
N ASP A 5 24.67 -5.04 -4.13
CA ASP A 5 25.55 -4.01 -4.67
C ASP A 5 24.79 -2.96 -5.50
N GLY A 6 23.48 -3.15 -5.69
CA GLY A 6 22.59 -2.26 -6.43
C GLY A 6 22.63 -2.45 -7.94
N ALA A 7 23.32 -3.47 -8.44
CA ALA A 7 23.35 -3.79 -9.86
C ALA A 7 22.03 -4.45 -10.30
N PRO A 8 21.52 -4.15 -11.52
CA PRO A 8 20.29 -4.77 -12.02
C PRO A 8 20.43 -6.29 -12.15
N THR A 9 19.47 -7.03 -11.61
CA THR A 9 19.38 -8.50 -11.68
C THR A 9 18.29 -9.00 -12.62
N GLU A 10 17.57 -8.10 -13.29
CA GLU A 10 16.60 -8.46 -14.32
C GLU A 10 16.67 -7.46 -15.50
N THR A 11 16.41 -7.95 -16.72
CA THR A 11 16.14 -7.11 -17.90
C THR A 11 14.69 -6.62 -17.90
N PRO A 12 14.32 -5.64 -18.76
CA PRO A 12 12.92 -5.23 -18.92
C PRO A 12 11.97 -6.38 -19.32
N GLU A 13 12.42 -7.30 -20.18
CA GLU A 13 11.64 -8.47 -20.61
C GLU A 13 11.45 -9.46 -19.45
N GLU A 14 12.49 -9.67 -18.64
CA GLU A 14 12.41 -10.50 -17.43
C GLU A 14 11.50 -9.87 -16.37
N LEU A 15 11.51 -8.54 -16.23
CA LEU A 15 10.58 -7.80 -15.37
C LEU A 15 9.14 -8.04 -15.80
N PHE A 16 8.82 -7.90 -17.08
CA PHE A 16 7.45 -8.14 -17.58
C PHE A 16 7.03 -9.59 -17.45
N THR A 17 7.95 -10.53 -17.69
CA THR A 17 7.72 -11.97 -17.48
C THR A 17 7.39 -12.25 -16.01
N ARG A 18 8.16 -11.68 -15.06
CA ARG A 18 7.92 -11.82 -13.63
C ARG A 18 6.54 -11.28 -13.24
N VAL A 19 6.20 -10.07 -13.69
CA VAL A 19 4.92 -9.43 -13.37
C VAL A 19 3.76 -10.24 -13.94
N ALA A 20 3.79 -10.61 -15.22
CA ALA A 20 2.74 -11.37 -15.88
C ALA A 20 2.47 -12.71 -15.18
N ASN A 21 3.53 -13.49 -14.91
CA ASN A 21 3.43 -14.76 -14.18
C ASN A 21 2.89 -14.57 -12.76
N ALA A 22 3.31 -13.51 -12.05
CA ALA A 22 2.87 -13.26 -10.69
C ALA A 22 1.39 -12.89 -10.61
N ILE A 23 0.89 -12.08 -11.55
CA ILE A 23 -0.52 -11.68 -11.61
C ILE A 23 -1.40 -12.86 -12.06
N ALA A 24 -0.94 -13.64 -13.04
CA ALA A 24 -1.68 -14.79 -13.54
C ALA A 24 -1.99 -15.82 -12.45
N LYS A 25 -1.18 -15.93 -11.39
CA LYS A 25 -1.47 -16.81 -10.22
C LYS A 25 -2.82 -16.54 -9.53
N GLY A 26 -3.47 -15.41 -9.81
CA GLY A 26 -4.85 -15.15 -9.37
C GLY A 26 -5.90 -16.04 -10.05
N GLU A 27 -5.55 -16.68 -11.17
CA GLU A 27 -6.44 -17.57 -11.92
C GLU A 27 -6.58 -18.96 -11.28
N SER A 28 -7.73 -19.58 -11.48
CA SER A 28 -8.14 -20.78 -10.73
C SER A 28 -7.44 -22.06 -11.18
N THR A 29 -7.06 -22.17 -12.46
CA THR A 29 -6.44 -23.38 -13.01
C THR A 29 -5.06 -23.09 -13.59
N LEU A 30 -4.18 -24.11 -13.63
CA LEU A 30 -2.85 -23.95 -14.25
C LEU A 30 -2.93 -23.64 -15.75
N GLU A 31 -3.97 -24.11 -16.42
CA GLU A 31 -4.23 -23.81 -17.83
C GLU A 31 -4.53 -22.31 -18.01
N ASP A 32 -5.45 -21.78 -17.20
CA ASP A 32 -5.79 -20.35 -17.20
C ASP A 32 -4.58 -19.49 -16.80
N GLN A 33 -3.83 -19.90 -15.77
CA GLN A 33 -2.60 -19.19 -15.36
C GLN A 33 -1.59 -19.11 -16.51
N THR A 34 -1.42 -20.19 -17.27
CA THR A 34 -0.49 -20.22 -18.41
C THR A 34 -0.97 -19.34 -19.56
N PHE A 35 -2.27 -19.43 -19.87
CA PHE A 35 -2.91 -18.62 -20.89
C PHE A 35 -2.80 -17.13 -20.55
N TRP A 36 -3.28 -16.72 -19.38
CA TRP A 36 -3.30 -15.32 -18.95
C TRP A 36 -1.90 -14.74 -18.73
N SER A 37 -0.93 -15.54 -18.27
CA SER A 37 0.46 -15.07 -18.19
C SER A 37 0.98 -14.63 -19.57
N SER A 38 0.68 -15.40 -20.62
CA SER A 38 1.09 -15.05 -21.98
C SER A 38 0.39 -13.78 -22.48
N GLU A 39 -0.92 -13.66 -22.24
CA GLU A 39 -1.69 -12.47 -22.62
C GLU A 39 -1.23 -11.21 -21.88
N PHE A 40 -1.01 -11.31 -20.56
CA PHE A 40 -0.48 -10.19 -19.76
C PHE A 40 0.92 -9.77 -20.21
N TYR A 41 1.79 -10.73 -20.51
CA TYR A 41 3.13 -10.42 -21.03
C TYR A 41 3.06 -9.65 -22.35
N ASN A 42 2.18 -10.06 -23.26
CA ASN A 42 1.97 -9.38 -24.53
C ASN A 42 1.48 -7.94 -24.30
N MET A 43 0.49 -7.72 -23.44
CA MET A 43 -0.02 -6.38 -23.11
C MET A 43 1.04 -5.47 -22.47
N LEU A 44 1.90 -6.02 -21.61
CA LEU A 44 2.97 -5.28 -20.94
C LEU A 44 4.08 -4.89 -21.93
N THR A 45 4.47 -5.81 -22.81
CA THR A 45 5.57 -5.59 -23.78
C THR A 45 5.14 -4.72 -24.96
N SER A 46 3.86 -4.77 -25.36
CA SER A 46 3.29 -3.86 -26.36
C SER A 46 3.03 -2.45 -25.81
N LEU A 47 3.08 -2.28 -24.49
CA LEU A 47 2.69 -1.07 -23.76
C LEU A 47 1.22 -0.68 -23.95
N ASP A 48 0.36 -1.62 -24.34
CA ASP A 48 -1.09 -1.40 -24.39
C ASP A 48 -1.67 -1.18 -22.99
N PHE A 49 -1.01 -1.75 -21.97
CA PHE A 49 -1.34 -1.56 -20.56
C PHE A 49 -0.09 -1.65 -19.70
N LEU A 50 0.00 -0.75 -18.70
CA LEU A 50 0.98 -0.84 -17.63
C LEU A 50 0.27 -0.71 -16.28
N PRO A 51 0.57 -1.59 -15.31
CA PRO A 51 0.11 -1.41 -13.96
C PRO A 51 0.90 -0.29 -13.26
N ASN A 52 0.45 0.09 -12.07
CA ASN A 52 1.13 1.09 -11.26
C ASN A 52 2.57 0.64 -10.87
N SER A 53 3.38 1.59 -10.42
CA SER A 53 4.78 1.33 -10.05
C SER A 53 4.94 0.23 -8.97
N PRO A 54 4.12 0.20 -7.88
CA PRO A 54 4.24 -0.87 -6.89
C PRO A 54 4.04 -2.27 -7.47
N THR A 55 3.14 -2.45 -8.44
CA THR A 55 2.96 -3.74 -9.11
C THR A 55 4.23 -4.15 -9.88
N LEU A 56 4.82 -3.24 -10.65
CA LEU A 56 6.03 -3.53 -11.43
C LEU A 56 7.22 -3.91 -10.54
N VAL A 57 7.36 -3.21 -9.41
CA VAL A 57 8.48 -3.39 -8.48
C VAL A 57 8.30 -4.62 -7.59
N ASN A 58 7.08 -4.90 -7.11
CA ASN A 58 6.85 -5.87 -6.03
C ASN A 58 6.23 -7.20 -6.47
N ALA A 59 5.61 -7.30 -7.65
CA ALA A 59 5.00 -8.56 -8.10
C ALA A 59 6.05 -9.68 -8.23
N GLY A 60 5.76 -10.88 -7.71
CA GLY A 60 6.69 -12.01 -7.79
C GLY A 60 7.89 -11.95 -6.83
N THR A 61 7.84 -11.11 -5.79
CA THR A 61 8.90 -10.98 -4.76
C THR A 61 8.58 -11.69 -3.43
N ASP A 62 7.77 -12.77 -3.47
CA ASP A 62 7.34 -13.54 -2.30
C ASP A 62 6.65 -12.70 -1.20
N GLY A 63 5.83 -11.73 -1.62
CA GLY A 63 5.02 -10.92 -0.70
C GLY A 63 5.82 -9.83 0.04
N LYS A 64 7.03 -9.51 -0.41
CA LYS A 64 7.89 -8.45 0.17
C LYS A 64 7.42 -7.02 -0.13
N GLY A 65 6.23 -6.81 -0.68
CA GLY A 65 5.73 -5.48 -0.98
C GLY A 65 4.27 -5.45 -1.39
N CYS A 66 3.68 -4.25 -1.37
CA CYS A 66 2.31 -4.05 -1.80
C CYS A 66 2.24 -3.88 -3.33
N LEU A 67 1.19 -4.42 -3.95
CA LEU A 67 0.89 -4.18 -5.37
C LEU A 67 -0.04 -2.97 -5.58
N SER A 68 -0.69 -2.50 -4.51
CA SER A 68 -1.57 -1.33 -4.55
C SER A 68 -0.80 -0.06 -4.21
N ALA A 69 -1.13 1.04 -4.90
CA ALA A 69 -0.46 2.33 -4.72
C ALA A 69 -1.20 3.29 -3.79
N CYS A 70 -2.51 3.12 -3.60
CA CYS A 70 -3.34 4.16 -2.98
C CYS A 70 -4.11 3.61 -1.79
N PHE A 71 -3.90 4.22 -0.62
CA PHE A 71 -4.57 3.90 0.63
C PHE A 71 -5.16 5.16 1.25
N VAL A 72 -6.24 4.99 2.01
CA VAL A 72 -6.83 6.06 2.82
C VAL A 72 -7.09 5.53 4.22
N VAL A 73 -6.58 6.24 5.21
CA VAL A 73 -6.76 5.93 6.64
C VAL A 73 -7.37 7.14 7.35
N SER A 74 -8.16 6.90 8.38
CA SER A 74 -8.85 7.96 9.12
C SER A 74 -8.93 7.59 10.60
N PRO A 75 -8.31 8.37 11.50
CA PRO A 75 -8.37 8.09 12.92
C PRO A 75 -9.74 8.47 13.49
N GLU A 76 -10.16 7.75 14.52
CA GLU A 76 -11.16 8.24 15.47
C GLU A 76 -10.52 9.29 16.39
N ASP A 77 -11.34 10.10 17.06
CA ASP A 77 -10.89 11.17 17.97
C ASP A 77 -10.43 10.61 19.35
N THR A 78 -9.53 9.64 19.31
CA THR A 78 -8.89 9.05 20.48
C THR A 78 -7.40 8.88 20.22
N MET A 79 -6.58 9.01 21.27
CA MET A 79 -5.12 8.88 21.12
C MET A 79 -4.73 7.48 20.61
N ASP A 80 -5.39 6.43 21.09
CA ASP A 80 -5.13 5.06 20.64
C ASP A 80 -5.40 4.91 19.13
N SER A 81 -6.50 5.46 18.63
CA SER A 81 -6.81 5.40 17.20
C SER A 81 -5.82 6.21 16.36
N ILE A 82 -5.45 7.41 16.82
CA ILE A 82 -4.44 8.25 16.16
C ILE A 82 -3.11 7.53 16.03
N MET A 83 -2.64 6.89 17.12
CA MET A 83 -1.37 6.18 17.12
C MET A 83 -1.42 4.89 16.27
N ASN A 84 -2.53 4.18 16.27
CA ASN A 84 -2.73 3.02 15.39
C ASN A 84 -2.70 3.43 13.91
N VAL A 85 -3.38 4.53 13.55
CA VAL A 85 -3.34 5.05 12.17
C VAL A 85 -1.94 5.50 11.77
N ALA A 86 -1.19 6.12 12.69
CA ALA A 86 0.21 6.48 12.43
C ALA A 86 1.09 5.24 12.19
N TYR A 87 0.87 4.16 12.95
CA TYR A 87 1.55 2.87 12.74
C TYR A 87 1.20 2.25 11.38
N ASP A 88 -0.09 2.18 11.05
CA ASP A 88 -0.56 1.65 9.76
C ASP A 88 0.03 2.46 8.60
N ALA A 89 0.08 3.79 8.75
CA ALA A 89 0.67 4.66 7.76
C ALA A 89 2.15 4.34 7.52
N ALA A 90 2.94 4.22 8.59
CA ALA A 90 4.35 3.84 8.48
C ALA A 90 4.53 2.46 7.81
N MET A 91 3.63 1.51 8.07
CA MET A 91 3.68 0.19 7.43
C MET A 91 3.35 0.25 5.93
N ILE A 92 2.32 1.02 5.54
CA ILE A 92 1.96 1.17 4.13
C ILE A 92 3.10 1.84 3.35
N GLU A 93 3.70 2.91 3.89
CA GLU A 93 4.84 3.60 3.26
C GLU A 93 6.06 2.67 3.12
N LYS A 94 6.36 1.87 4.16
CA LYS A 94 7.43 0.86 4.11
C LYS A 94 7.26 -0.11 2.96
N TRP A 95 6.02 -0.51 2.66
CA TRP A 95 5.71 -1.46 1.58
C TRP A 95 5.51 -0.80 0.20
N GLY A 96 5.73 0.52 0.09
CA GLY A 96 5.68 1.28 -1.16
C GLY A 96 4.29 1.81 -1.55
N GLY A 97 3.33 1.83 -0.61
CA GLY A 97 2.03 2.44 -0.81
C GLY A 97 2.02 3.95 -0.49
N GLY A 98 1.20 4.71 -1.20
CA GLY A 98 0.87 6.10 -0.90
C GLY A 98 -0.40 6.23 -0.06
N ILE A 99 -0.49 7.28 0.75
CA ILE A 99 -1.50 7.40 1.80
C ILE A 99 -2.17 8.77 1.78
N GLY A 100 -3.49 8.78 1.87
CA GLY A 100 -4.30 9.94 2.22
C GLY A 100 -4.88 9.83 3.63
N PHE A 101 -5.00 10.95 4.33
CA PHE A 101 -5.58 11.01 5.67
C PHE A 101 -6.93 11.72 5.65
N GLY A 102 -7.96 11.04 6.14
CA GLY A 102 -9.26 11.64 6.45
C GLY A 102 -9.31 12.14 7.89
N LEU A 103 -9.07 13.43 8.10
CA LEU A 103 -8.91 14.01 9.45
C LEU A 103 -10.20 14.64 10.01
N SER A 104 -11.32 14.58 9.29
CA SER A 104 -12.57 15.28 9.66
C SER A 104 -13.19 14.82 10.98
N LYS A 105 -12.82 13.63 11.47
CA LYS A 105 -13.30 13.10 12.76
C LYS A 105 -12.59 13.70 13.96
N LEU A 106 -11.37 14.22 13.76
CA LEU A 106 -10.60 14.81 14.83
C LEU A 106 -11.24 16.12 15.24
N ARG A 107 -11.31 16.34 16.56
CA ARG A 107 -11.80 17.60 17.11
C ARG A 107 -10.99 18.80 16.59
N PRO A 108 -11.60 19.98 16.43
CA PRO A 108 -10.86 21.17 16.03
C PRO A 108 -9.85 21.59 17.09
N LYS A 109 -8.90 22.43 16.67
CA LYS A 109 -7.96 23.05 17.60
C LYS A 109 -8.72 23.80 18.69
N ASN A 110 -8.27 23.64 19.94
CA ASN A 110 -8.83 24.23 21.16
C ASN A 110 -10.18 23.63 21.61
N ASP A 111 -10.64 22.53 21.02
CA ASP A 111 -11.78 21.81 21.57
C ASP A 111 -11.41 21.15 22.92
N PRO A 112 -12.18 21.36 24.00
CA PRO A 112 -11.86 20.85 25.32
C PRO A 112 -11.74 19.32 25.38
N PHE A 113 -10.71 18.83 26.08
CA PHE A 113 -10.66 17.42 26.45
C PHE A 113 -11.69 17.12 27.54
N GLN A 114 -12.64 16.21 27.27
CA GLN A 114 -13.71 15.85 28.20
C GLN A 114 -13.17 15.48 29.60
N GLN A 115 -12.07 14.73 29.68
CA GLN A 115 -11.44 14.34 30.95
C GLN A 115 -10.82 15.50 31.73
N LEU A 116 -10.42 16.59 31.06
CA LEU A 116 -9.93 17.82 31.72
C LEU A 116 -11.10 18.64 32.26
N MET A 117 -12.23 18.64 31.55
CA MET A 117 -13.47 19.29 32.02
C MET A 117 -14.06 18.57 33.23
N ASP A 118 -14.02 17.24 33.27
CA ASP A 118 -14.56 16.46 34.40
C ASP A 118 -13.70 16.56 35.69
N LYS A 119 -12.40 16.83 35.58
CA LYS A 119 -11.49 16.93 36.74
C LYS A 119 -11.26 18.34 37.28
N HIS A 120 -11.61 19.37 36.52
CA HIS A 120 -11.33 20.77 36.87
C HIS A 120 -12.56 21.70 36.85
N ALA A 121 -13.78 21.17 36.64
CA ALA A 121 -15.01 21.95 36.75
C ALA A 121 -15.15 22.65 38.11
N ASP A 122 -14.62 22.06 39.19
CA ASP A 122 -14.70 22.59 40.55
C ASP A 122 -13.52 23.50 40.94
N GLN A 123 -12.54 23.71 40.05
CA GLN A 123 -11.30 24.45 40.37
C GLN A 123 -11.30 25.90 39.87
N TYR A 124 -12.37 26.34 39.21
CA TYR A 124 -12.57 27.70 38.69
C TYR A 124 -13.94 28.31 39.07
N GLN A 125 -14.54 27.82 40.17
CA GLN A 125 -15.57 28.54 40.94
C GLN A 125 -14.96 29.05 42.25
#